data_AF-A0A1X7SDY6-F1
#
_entry.id   AF-A0A1X7SDY6-F1
#
_cell.length_a   1.000
_cell.length_b   1.000
_cell.length_c   1.000
_cell.angle_alpha   90.00
_cell.angle_beta   90.00
_cell.angle_gamma   90.00
#
_symmetry.space_group_name_H-M   'P 1'
#
loop_
_entity.id
_entity.type
_entity.pdbx_description
1 polymer ?
#
loop_
_entity_poly.entity_id
_entity_poly.type
_entity_poly.pdbx_seq_one_letter_code
_entity_poly.pdbx_strand_id
1 'polypeptide(L)'
;MKLVRDALKESHFIDANWFDLGEELNLPYPQLKNIEDTYVNNPSRCLRECFNLWLTSANNRTWESLASALERMNQKLAATLIRNTYDDPASQIFQHYSDKISQVSLTDSCIQLLYTEGLITEDTQRKIERCGGSLSDTLRELMIAVSDDHSKLRSLGNILMELEETKPLAQDIIKDCDEIINRSVTTAVVGPATSSTVNQLPTANTIVSASAGEFFFNAAHQSMFDELKN
;
A
#
# COMPACT_ATOMS: atom_id res chain seq x y z
N MET A 1 -10.22 3.83 -1.53
CA MET A 1 -11.34 2.83 -1.50
C MET A 1 -11.29 1.73 -2.58
N LYS A 2 -10.85 2.02 -3.81
CA LYS A 2 -10.82 1.05 -4.93
C LYS A 2 -9.87 -0.13 -4.66
N LEU A 3 -8.68 0.15 -4.13
CA LEU A 3 -7.64 -0.83 -3.82
C LEU A 3 -8.10 -1.97 -2.88
N VAL A 4 -8.80 -1.64 -1.78
CA VAL A 4 -9.32 -2.63 -0.81
C VAL A 4 -10.26 -3.63 -1.49
N ARG A 5 -11.13 -3.14 -2.38
CA ARG A 5 -12.08 -4.01 -3.09
C ARG A 5 -11.39 -4.89 -4.12
N ASP A 6 -10.39 -4.35 -4.81
CA ASP A 6 -9.66 -5.10 -5.83
C ASP A 6 -8.80 -6.20 -5.19
N ALA A 7 -8.18 -5.94 -4.03
CA ALA A 7 -7.46 -6.92 -3.23
C ALA A 7 -8.33 -8.13 -2.85
N LEU A 8 -9.54 -7.87 -2.35
CA LEU A 8 -10.46 -8.93 -1.92
C LEU A 8 -10.96 -9.79 -3.07
N LYS A 9 -11.23 -9.17 -4.22
CA LYS A 9 -11.61 -9.90 -5.44
C LYS A 9 -10.53 -10.89 -5.89
N GLU A 10 -9.26 -10.49 -5.84
CA GLU A 10 -8.14 -11.39 -6.17
C GLU A 10 -7.96 -12.50 -5.15
N SER A 11 -8.23 -12.20 -3.87
CA SER A 11 -8.22 -13.23 -2.83
C SER A 11 -9.40 -14.22 -2.90
N HIS A 12 -10.29 -14.07 -3.89
CA HIS A 12 -11.52 -14.85 -4.04
C HIS A 12 -12.45 -14.77 -2.81
N PHE A 13 -12.45 -13.63 -2.13
CA PHE A 13 -13.37 -13.39 -1.03
C PHE A 13 -14.82 -13.47 -1.52
N ILE A 14 -15.66 -14.17 -0.76
CA ILE A 14 -17.07 -14.34 -1.09
C ILE A 14 -17.85 -13.17 -0.48
N ASP A 15 -18.40 -12.29 -1.34
CA ASP A 15 -19.15 -11.10 -0.91
C ASP A 15 -20.28 -11.41 0.10
N ALA A 16 -20.86 -12.62 0.06
CA ALA A 16 -21.88 -13.06 1.02
C ALA A 16 -21.39 -13.10 2.48
N ASN A 17 -20.09 -13.25 2.71
CA ASN A 17 -19.49 -13.31 4.05
C ASN A 17 -19.19 -11.90 4.63
N TRP A 18 -19.71 -10.85 4.01
CA TRP A 18 -19.47 -9.47 4.44
C TRP A 18 -19.90 -9.19 5.89
N PHE A 19 -20.95 -9.86 6.37
CA PHE A 19 -21.48 -9.64 7.72
C PHE A 19 -20.49 -10.13 8.78
N ASP A 20 -20.05 -11.39 8.64
CA ASP A 20 -19.02 -12.00 9.49
C ASP A 20 -17.72 -11.17 9.45
N LEU A 21 -17.33 -10.69 8.26
CA LEU A 21 -16.18 -9.81 8.13
C LEU A 21 -16.37 -8.49 8.88
N GLY A 22 -17.56 -7.90 8.82
CA GLY A 22 -17.91 -6.70 9.57
C GLY A 22 -17.80 -6.90 11.08
N GLU A 23 -18.24 -8.05 11.59
CA GLU A 23 -18.11 -8.41 13.01
C GLU A 23 -16.64 -8.59 13.40
N GLU A 24 -15.84 -9.27 12.57
CA GLU A 24 -14.41 -9.47 12.80
C GLU A 24 -13.60 -8.17 12.71
N LEU A 25 -14.10 -7.17 11.98
CA LEU A 25 -13.58 -5.80 11.95
C LEU A 25 -14.08 -4.95 13.15
N ASN A 26 -14.81 -5.55 14.08
CA ASN A 26 -15.42 -4.91 15.25
C ASN A 26 -16.39 -3.77 14.90
N LEU A 27 -17.13 -3.90 13.79
CA LEU A 27 -18.15 -2.93 13.42
C LEU A 27 -19.40 -3.10 14.29
N PRO A 28 -20.10 -2.00 14.66
CA PRO A 28 -21.31 -2.11 15.47
C PRO A 28 -22.39 -2.94 14.78
N TYR A 29 -22.83 -4.02 15.44
CA TYR A 29 -23.90 -4.90 14.95
C TYR A 29 -25.16 -4.14 14.47
N PRO A 30 -25.67 -3.10 15.16
CA PRO A 30 -26.84 -2.36 14.67
C PRO A 30 -26.62 -1.69 13.30
N GLN A 31 -25.39 -1.28 13.00
CA GLN A 31 -25.05 -0.66 11.72
C GLN A 31 -24.89 -1.71 10.62
N LEU A 32 -24.29 -2.87 10.93
CA LEU A 32 -24.26 -4.02 10.02
C LEU A 32 -25.69 -4.47 9.68
N LYS A 33 -26.55 -4.60 10.68
CA LYS A 33 -27.95 -4.99 10.48
C LYS A 33 -28.70 -3.99 9.58
N ASN A 34 -28.47 -2.69 9.80
CA ASN A 34 -29.04 -1.65 8.94
C ASN A 34 -28.58 -1.78 7.47
N ILE A 35 -27.31 -2.13 7.22
CA ILE A 35 -26.80 -2.39 5.87
C ILE A 35 -27.52 -3.60 5.24
N GLU A 36 -27.66 -4.69 6.00
CA GLU A 36 -28.35 -5.90 5.54
C GLU A 36 -29.81 -5.63 5.15
N ASP A 37 -30.54 -4.91 6.00
CA ASP A 37 -31.95 -4.58 5.79
C ASP A 37 -32.15 -3.57 4.65
N THR A 38 -31.17 -2.70 4.38
CA THR A 38 -31.23 -1.70 3.30
C THR A 38 -30.94 -2.31 1.93
N TYR A 39 -30.00 -3.27 1.85
CA TYR A 39 -29.50 -3.82 0.59
C TYR A 39 -29.78 -5.33 0.46
N VAL A 40 -31.03 -5.70 0.74
CA VAL A 40 -31.52 -7.08 0.68
C VAL A 40 -31.19 -7.73 -0.68
N ASN A 41 -30.68 -8.96 -0.64
CA ASN A 41 -30.26 -9.74 -1.81
C ASN A 41 -29.13 -9.11 -2.65
N ASN A 42 -28.37 -8.16 -2.12
CA ASN A 42 -27.22 -7.57 -2.82
C ASN A 42 -25.93 -7.63 -1.97
N PRO A 43 -25.31 -8.81 -1.83
CA PRO A 43 -24.09 -8.99 -1.02
C PRO A 43 -22.95 -8.07 -1.43
N SER A 44 -22.76 -7.84 -2.74
CA SER A 44 -21.71 -6.92 -3.23
C SER A 44 -21.95 -5.49 -2.77
N ARG A 45 -23.21 -5.04 -2.70
CA ARG A 45 -23.52 -3.72 -2.15
C ARG A 45 -23.34 -3.69 -0.64
N CYS A 46 -23.77 -4.72 0.07
CA CYS A 46 -23.56 -4.81 1.52
C CYS A 46 -22.08 -4.78 1.88
N LEU A 47 -21.23 -5.55 1.18
CA LEU A 47 -19.78 -5.53 1.38
C LEU A 47 -19.20 -4.13 1.18
N ARG A 48 -19.62 -3.43 0.13
CA ARG A 48 -19.17 -2.06 -0.14
C ARG A 48 -19.53 -1.11 1.01
N GLU A 49 -20.76 -1.18 1.51
CA GLU A 49 -21.21 -0.31 2.61
C GLU A 49 -20.58 -0.71 3.94
N CYS A 50 -20.33 -1.99 4.17
CA CYS A 50 -19.56 -2.49 5.31
C CYS A 50 -18.15 -1.88 5.33
N PHE A 51 -17.48 -1.81 4.17
CA PHE A 51 -16.19 -1.13 4.08
C PHE A 51 -16.28 0.38 4.21
N ASN A 52 -17.30 1.02 3.63
CA ASN A 52 -17.53 2.45 3.87
C ASN A 52 -17.68 2.71 5.36
N LEU A 53 -18.43 1.86 6.06
CA LEU A 53 -18.61 1.96 7.49
C LEU A 53 -17.29 1.77 8.24
N TRP A 54 -16.54 0.71 7.95
CA TRP A 54 -15.22 0.49 8.57
C TRP A 54 -14.28 1.67 8.36
N LEU A 55 -14.19 2.15 7.12
CA LEU A 55 -13.33 3.29 6.74
C LEU A 55 -13.77 4.63 7.33
N THR A 56 -14.99 4.75 7.87
CA THR A 56 -15.51 5.98 8.48
C THR A 56 -15.64 5.89 9.99
N SER A 57 -15.82 4.70 10.57
CA SER A 57 -16.17 4.49 11.98
C SER A 57 -15.05 3.94 12.87
N ALA A 58 -14.03 3.28 12.32
CA ALA A 58 -13.00 2.61 13.12
C ALA A 58 -11.78 3.49 13.44
N ASN A 59 -11.28 3.38 14.68
CA ASN A 59 -10.13 4.13 15.21
C ASN A 59 -8.77 3.46 14.94
N ASN A 60 -8.79 2.25 14.36
CA ASN A 60 -7.59 1.45 14.10
C ASN A 60 -7.73 0.75 12.75
N ARG A 61 -7.89 1.55 11.70
CA ARG A 61 -8.01 1.08 10.32
C ARG A 61 -6.61 0.83 9.82
N THR A 62 -6.21 -0.42 9.72
CA THR A 62 -4.93 -0.79 9.08
C THR A 62 -5.16 -1.98 8.17
N TRP A 63 -4.30 -2.15 7.17
CA TRP A 63 -4.28 -3.38 6.38
C TRP A 63 -4.03 -4.60 7.26
N GLU A 64 -3.19 -4.45 8.31
CA GLU A 64 -3.04 -5.48 9.33
C GLU A 64 -4.37 -5.83 10.05
N SER A 65 -5.20 -4.85 10.41
CA SER A 65 -6.49 -5.14 11.04
C SER A 65 -7.44 -5.90 10.11
N LEU A 66 -7.39 -5.61 8.80
CA LEU A 66 -8.15 -6.33 7.78
C LEU A 66 -7.59 -7.74 7.55
N ALA A 67 -6.26 -7.88 7.43
CA ALA A 67 -5.60 -9.17 7.27
C ALA A 67 -5.86 -10.07 8.49
N SER A 68 -5.75 -9.53 9.71
CA SER A 68 -6.08 -10.20 10.95
C SER A 68 -7.55 -10.66 11.02
N ALA A 69 -8.49 -9.83 10.56
CA ALA A 69 -9.91 -10.22 10.48
C ALA A 69 -10.13 -11.37 9.49
N LEU A 70 -9.51 -11.30 8.31
CA LEU A 70 -9.57 -12.36 7.31
C LEU A 70 -8.94 -13.66 7.81
N GLU A 71 -7.84 -13.57 8.56
CA GLU A 71 -7.20 -14.73 9.17
C GLU A 71 -8.10 -15.41 10.21
N ARG A 72 -8.83 -14.65 11.03
CA ARG A 72 -9.85 -15.17 11.96
C ARG A 72 -11.02 -15.85 11.24
N MET A 73 -11.38 -15.37 10.05
CA MET A 73 -12.34 -16.01 9.14
C MET A 73 -11.76 -17.21 8.37
N ASN A 74 -10.54 -17.66 8.70
CA ASN A 74 -9.82 -18.72 8.02
C ASN A 74 -9.50 -18.44 6.53
N GLN A 75 -9.52 -17.17 6.11
CA GLN A 75 -9.13 -16.69 4.78
C GLN A 75 -7.62 -16.40 4.73
N LYS A 76 -6.81 -17.40 5.07
CA LYS A 76 -5.35 -17.23 5.25
C LYS A 76 -4.64 -16.69 4.01
N LEU A 77 -5.01 -17.17 2.82
CA LEU A 77 -4.42 -16.68 1.57
C LEU A 77 -4.73 -15.20 1.32
N ALA A 78 -5.96 -14.78 1.63
CA ALA A 78 -6.37 -13.37 1.53
C ALA A 78 -5.59 -12.50 2.50
N ALA A 79 -5.46 -12.95 3.75
CA ALA A 79 -4.70 -12.26 4.79
C ALA A 79 -3.23 -12.11 4.42
N THR A 80 -2.57 -13.17 3.96
CA THR A 80 -1.17 -13.14 3.52
C THR A 80 -0.97 -12.22 2.32
N LEU A 81 -1.85 -12.29 1.31
CA LEU A 81 -1.79 -11.39 0.16
C LEU A 81 -1.89 -9.93 0.61
N ILE A 82 -2.86 -9.61 1.48
CA ILE A 82 -3.06 -8.24 1.93
C ILE A 82 -1.85 -7.72 2.72
N ARG A 83 -1.31 -8.55 3.62
CA ARG A 83 -0.16 -8.17 4.44
C ARG A 83 1.08 -7.92 3.58
N ASN A 84 1.33 -8.78 2.60
CA ASN A 84 2.50 -8.66 1.73
C ASN A 84 2.40 -7.48 0.75
N THR A 85 1.21 -7.13 0.29
CA THR A 85 1.03 -6.11 -0.75
C THR A 85 0.71 -4.72 -0.20
N TYR A 86 0.14 -4.62 1.01
CA TYR A 86 -0.40 -3.34 1.48
C TYR A 86 0.05 -2.90 2.87
N ASP A 87 0.61 -3.81 3.68
CA ASP A 87 1.08 -3.45 5.03
C ASP A 87 2.51 -2.87 5.04
N ASP A 88 3.20 -2.86 3.89
CA ASP A 88 4.52 -2.26 3.81
C ASP A 88 4.45 -0.70 3.83
N PRO A 89 5.55 -0.05 4.26
CA PRO A 89 5.54 1.40 4.45
C PRO A 89 5.35 2.21 3.16
N ALA A 90 5.82 1.73 2.01
CA ALA A 90 5.69 2.43 0.73
C ALA A 90 4.26 2.33 0.19
N SER A 91 3.64 1.16 0.28
CA SER A 91 2.24 0.95 -0.10
C SER A 91 1.28 1.78 0.74
N GLN A 92 1.58 1.94 2.02
CA GLN A 92 0.83 2.84 2.90
C GLN A 92 0.88 4.29 2.38
N ILE A 93 2.06 4.83 2.04
CA ILE A 93 2.17 6.19 1.46
C ILE A 93 1.40 6.26 0.15
N PHE A 94 1.62 5.31 -0.77
CA PHE A 94 0.90 5.30 -2.04
C PHE A 94 -0.61 5.34 -1.83
N GLN A 95 -1.12 4.58 -0.86
CA GLN A 95 -2.54 4.56 -0.53
C GLN A 95 -3.04 5.93 -0.06
N HIS A 96 -2.29 6.61 0.81
CA HIS A 96 -2.65 7.95 1.29
C HIS A 96 -2.87 8.92 0.12
N TYR A 97 -2.01 8.85 -0.90
CA TYR A 97 -2.11 9.70 -2.09
C TYR A 97 -2.99 9.13 -3.21
N SER A 98 -3.47 7.89 -3.11
CA SER A 98 -4.12 7.16 -4.21
C SER A 98 -5.35 7.88 -4.78
N ASP A 99 -6.17 8.53 -3.95
CA ASP A 99 -7.33 9.27 -4.42
C ASP A 99 -6.90 10.50 -5.24
N LYS A 100 -5.84 11.21 -4.83
CA LYS A 100 -5.27 12.34 -5.60
C LYS A 100 -4.59 11.84 -6.88
N ILE A 101 -3.81 10.77 -6.81
CA ILE A 101 -3.15 10.13 -7.97
C ILE A 101 -4.19 9.68 -9.01
N SER A 102 -5.34 9.16 -8.56
CA SER A 102 -6.40 8.68 -9.47
C SER A 102 -7.02 9.77 -10.35
N GLN A 103 -6.92 11.03 -9.92
CA GLN A 103 -7.43 12.20 -10.65
C GLN A 103 -6.40 12.79 -11.60
N VAL A 104 -5.15 12.31 -11.57
CA VAL A 104 -4.09 12.80 -12.46
C VAL A 104 -4.34 12.30 -13.87
N SER A 105 -4.24 13.22 -14.82
CA SER A 105 -4.20 12.93 -16.26
C SER A 105 -2.77 13.12 -16.75
N LEU A 106 -2.16 12.02 -17.20
CA LEU A 106 -0.78 12.02 -17.66
C LEU A 106 -0.66 12.47 -19.12
N THR A 107 0.47 13.11 -19.43
CA THR A 107 0.92 13.30 -20.81
C THR A 107 1.55 12.02 -21.36
N ASP A 108 1.61 11.88 -22.69
CA ASP A 108 2.27 10.74 -23.35
C ASP A 108 3.71 10.53 -22.86
N SER A 109 4.43 11.63 -22.60
CA SER A 109 5.78 11.57 -22.03
C SER A 109 5.80 10.94 -20.63
N CYS A 110 4.87 11.30 -19.76
CA CYS A 110 4.78 10.71 -18.42
C CYS A 110 4.36 9.24 -18.47
N ILE A 111 3.47 8.88 -19.39
CA ILE A 111 3.04 7.49 -19.61
C ILE A 111 4.24 6.63 -20.05
N GLN A 112 5.06 7.13 -20.98
CA GLN A 112 6.27 6.45 -21.42
C GLN A 112 7.30 6.29 -20.28
N LEU A 113 7.42 7.30 -19.40
CA LEU A 113 8.27 7.22 -18.21
C LEU A 113 7.78 6.17 -17.22
N LEU A 114 6.47 6.05 -16.99
CA LEU A 114 5.92 4.99 -16.13
C LEU A 114 6.31 3.60 -16.64
N TYR A 115 6.20 3.37 -17.95
CA TYR A 115 6.61 2.09 -18.55
C TYR A 115 8.12 1.86 -18.42
N THR A 116 8.92 2.88 -18.73
CA THR A 116 10.39 2.78 -18.71
C THR A 116 10.94 2.55 -17.29
N GLU A 117 10.32 3.17 -16.29
CA GLU A 117 10.63 2.98 -14.88
C GLU A 117 10.08 1.64 -14.33
N GLY A 118 9.34 0.86 -15.12
CA GLY A 118 8.77 -0.42 -14.71
C GLY A 118 7.61 -0.31 -13.72
N LEU A 119 6.94 0.85 -13.67
CA LEU A 119 5.73 1.08 -12.85
C LEU A 119 4.48 0.46 -13.46
N ILE A 120 4.47 0.26 -14.79
CA ILE A 120 3.36 -0.34 -15.53
C ILE A 120 3.89 -1.28 -16.62
N THR A 121 3.05 -2.22 -17.02
CA THR A 121 3.27 -3.10 -18.17
C THR A 121 2.93 -2.42 -19.50
N GLU A 122 3.39 -3.01 -20.62
CA GLU A 122 3.09 -2.51 -21.97
C GLU A 122 1.57 -2.50 -22.25
N ASP A 123 0.84 -3.51 -21.79
CA ASP A 123 -0.61 -3.57 -21.97
C ASP A 123 -1.34 -2.46 -21.22
N THR A 124 -0.85 -2.13 -20.02
CA THR A 124 -1.38 -1.04 -19.21
C THR A 124 -1.03 0.32 -19.78
N GLN A 125 0.16 0.49 -20.35
CA GLN A 125 0.53 1.69 -21.11
C GLN A 125 -0.51 1.98 -22.21
N ARG A 126 -0.77 1.00 -23.07
CA ARG A 126 -1.77 1.12 -24.16
C ARG A 126 -3.16 1.43 -23.62
N LYS A 127 -3.53 0.91 -22.44
CA LYS A 127 -4.82 1.20 -21.80
C LYS A 127 -4.91 2.65 -21.35
N ILE A 128 -3.86 3.17 -20.71
CA ILE A 128 -3.81 4.56 -20.24
C ILE A 128 -3.87 5.53 -21.41
N GLU A 129 -3.11 5.27 -22.48
CA GLU A 129 -3.12 6.06 -23.71
C GLU A 129 -4.53 6.13 -24.33
N ARG A 130 -5.24 4.99 -24.40
CA ARG A 130 -6.63 4.92 -24.88
C ARG A 130 -7.62 5.68 -23.99
N CYS A 131 -7.31 5.79 -22.69
CA CYS A 131 -8.14 6.49 -21.70
C CYS A 131 -7.72 7.96 -21.50
N GLY A 132 -6.92 8.53 -22.41
CA GLY A 132 -6.51 9.94 -22.35
C GLY A 132 -5.62 10.27 -21.15
N GLY A 133 -4.81 9.32 -20.69
CA GLY A 133 -3.84 9.55 -19.61
C GLY A 133 -4.36 9.31 -18.20
N SER A 134 -5.61 8.84 -18.01
CA SER A 134 -6.17 8.61 -16.68
C SER A 134 -5.49 7.46 -15.94
N LEU A 135 -5.06 7.72 -14.69
CA LEU A 135 -4.48 6.70 -13.78
C LEU A 135 -5.50 5.96 -12.92
N SER A 136 -6.79 6.32 -12.98
CA SER A 136 -7.82 5.77 -12.11
C SER A 136 -7.91 4.25 -12.14
N ASP A 137 -7.65 3.64 -13.30
CA ASP A 137 -7.67 2.20 -13.54
C ASP A 137 -6.32 1.50 -13.33
N THR A 138 -5.27 2.28 -13.08
CA THR A 138 -3.87 1.83 -12.98
C THR A 138 -3.40 1.77 -11.54
N LEU A 139 -4.14 2.37 -10.59
CA LEU A 139 -3.75 2.45 -9.18
C LEU A 139 -3.32 1.12 -8.56
N ARG A 140 -3.95 0.02 -8.96
CA ARG A 140 -3.62 -1.31 -8.45
C ARG A 140 -2.24 -1.77 -8.93
N GLU A 141 -1.96 -1.64 -10.21
CA GLU A 141 -0.71 -2.07 -10.79
C GLU A 141 0.45 -1.24 -10.28
N LEU A 142 0.24 0.07 -10.15
CA LEU A 142 1.19 0.96 -9.48
C LEU A 142 1.43 0.54 -8.03
N MET A 143 0.38 0.15 -7.30
CA MET A 143 0.53 -0.36 -5.92
C MET A 143 1.39 -1.63 -5.88
N ILE A 144 1.14 -2.60 -6.76
CA ILE A 144 1.93 -3.84 -6.83
C ILE A 144 3.38 -3.52 -7.15
N ALA A 145 3.64 -2.66 -8.13
CA ALA A 145 5.00 -2.24 -8.47
C ALA A 145 5.71 -1.53 -7.30
N VAL A 146 4.98 -0.73 -6.53
CA VAL A 146 5.49 -0.04 -5.32
C VAL A 146 5.75 -1.02 -4.18
N SER A 147 4.87 -2.01 -3.96
CA SER A 147 5.06 -3.03 -2.92
C SER A 147 6.25 -3.95 -3.25
N ASP A 148 6.47 -4.25 -4.54
CA ASP A 148 7.57 -5.10 -4.99
C ASP A 148 8.92 -4.36 -4.96
N ASP A 149 8.93 -3.07 -5.30
CA ASP A 149 10.11 -2.21 -5.27
C ASP A 149 9.74 -0.81 -4.73
N HIS A 150 10.07 -0.57 -3.47
CA HIS A 150 9.73 0.68 -2.79
C HIS A 150 10.35 1.92 -3.46
N SER A 151 11.44 1.77 -4.24
CA SER A 151 12.04 2.89 -4.97
C SER A 151 11.11 3.42 -6.07
N LYS A 152 10.18 2.60 -6.55
CA LYS A 152 9.18 2.97 -7.56
C LYS A 152 8.25 4.07 -7.08
N LEU A 153 8.00 4.18 -5.78
CA LEU A 153 7.19 5.27 -5.24
C LEU A 153 7.86 6.62 -5.44
N ARG A 154 9.19 6.68 -5.27
CA ARG A 154 9.98 7.87 -5.58
C ARG A 154 10.01 8.15 -7.08
N SER A 155 10.19 7.12 -7.92
CA SER A 155 10.10 7.27 -9.39
C SER A 155 8.75 7.83 -9.81
N LEU A 156 7.65 7.34 -9.23
CA LEU A 156 6.31 7.89 -9.49
C LEU A 156 6.22 9.37 -9.09
N GLY A 157 6.71 9.73 -7.90
CA GLY A 157 6.79 11.12 -7.47
C GLY A 157 7.58 11.98 -8.46
N ASN A 158 8.75 11.52 -8.92
CA ASN A 158 9.56 12.24 -9.91
C ASN A 158 8.84 12.40 -11.26
N ILE A 159 8.10 11.39 -11.72
CA ILE A 159 7.31 11.50 -12.95
C ILE A 159 6.19 12.53 -12.78
N LEU A 160 5.51 12.53 -11.63
CA LEU A 160 4.46 13.52 -11.33
C LEU A 160 5.02 14.94 -11.18
N MET A 161 6.32 15.13 -10.93
CA MET A 161 6.96 16.45 -10.94
C MET A 161 7.02 17.10 -12.32
N GLU A 162 6.97 16.30 -13.39
CA GLU A 162 7.00 16.79 -14.79
C GLU A 162 5.70 17.50 -15.20
N LEU A 163 4.63 17.33 -14.42
CA LEU A 163 3.35 17.98 -14.65
C LEU A 163 3.18 19.15 -13.67
N GLU A 164 3.01 20.36 -14.22
CA GLU A 164 2.89 21.59 -13.41
C GLU A 164 1.79 21.50 -12.35
N GLU A 165 0.65 20.91 -12.72
CA GLU A 165 -0.53 20.80 -11.87
C GLU A 165 -0.36 19.83 -10.70
N THR A 166 0.56 18.85 -10.80
CA THR A 166 0.77 17.83 -9.77
C THR A 166 2.05 18.02 -8.97
N LYS A 167 2.81 19.10 -9.19
CA LYS A 167 4.05 19.37 -8.44
C LYS A 167 3.86 19.35 -6.91
N PRO A 168 2.84 19.98 -6.30
CA PRO A 168 2.67 19.93 -4.85
C PRO A 168 2.45 18.48 -4.35
N LEU A 169 1.58 17.73 -5.04
CA LEU A 169 1.33 16.32 -4.75
C LEU A 169 2.62 15.48 -4.86
N ALA A 170 3.39 15.71 -5.92
CA ALA A 170 4.64 14.99 -6.18
C ALA A 170 5.71 15.30 -5.11
N GLN A 171 5.82 16.55 -4.68
CA GLN A 171 6.71 16.96 -3.59
C GLN A 171 6.36 16.27 -2.27
N ASP A 172 5.07 16.24 -1.92
CA ASP A 172 4.59 15.58 -0.71
C ASP A 172 4.91 14.08 -0.74
N ILE A 173 4.63 13.39 -1.87
CA ILE A 173 4.98 11.98 -2.05
C ILE A 173 6.48 11.74 -1.87
N ILE A 174 7.34 12.50 -2.56
CA ILE A 174 8.80 12.32 -2.51
C ILE A 174 9.32 12.55 -1.08
N LYS A 175 8.80 13.58 -0.39
CA LYS A 175 9.19 13.90 0.97
C LYS A 175 8.87 12.75 1.91
N ASP A 176 7.63 12.24 1.89
CA ASP A 176 7.22 11.14 2.76
C ASP A 176 8.00 9.85 2.44
N CYS A 177 8.30 9.60 1.16
CA CYS A 177 9.19 8.50 0.74
C CYS A 177 10.58 8.61 1.38
N ASP A 178 11.17 9.80 1.30
CA ASP A 178 12.51 10.06 1.82
C ASP A 178 12.55 9.94 3.34
N GLU A 179 11.49 10.35 4.04
CA GLU A 179 11.35 10.14 5.48
C GLU A 179 11.35 8.65 5.85
N ILE A 180 10.67 7.78 5.09
CA ILE A 180 10.68 6.32 5.31
C ILE A 180 12.05 5.73 5.03
N ILE A 181 12.68 6.11 3.92
CA ILE A 181 14.03 5.61 3.55
C ILE A 181 15.03 6.00 4.64
N ASN A 182 15.01 7.25 5.11
CA ASN A 182 15.93 7.74 6.14
C ASN A 182 15.65 7.13 7.52
N ARG A 183 14.39 6.89 7.87
CA ARG A 183 14.02 6.22 9.13
C ARG A 183 14.52 4.78 9.17
N SER A 184 14.49 4.08 8.02
CA SER A 184 15.01 2.72 7.85
C SER A 184 16.53 2.66 7.99
N VAL A 185 17.25 3.68 7.53
CA VAL A 185 18.72 3.78 7.69
C VAL A 185 19.11 4.05 9.14
N THR A 186 18.32 4.83 9.88
CA THR A 186 18.65 5.24 11.25
C THR A 186 18.45 4.12 12.28
N THR A 187 17.45 3.25 12.09
CA THR A 187 17.23 2.06 12.94
C THR A 187 18.30 0.98 12.77
N ALA A 188 18.98 0.93 11.61
CA ALA A 188 20.08 -0.02 11.37
C ALA A 188 21.42 0.40 12.03
N VAL A 189 21.57 1.67 12.43
CA VAL A 189 22.84 2.22 12.98
C VAL A 189 22.94 2.08 14.51
N VAL A 190 21.85 1.78 15.22
CA VAL A 190 21.88 1.56 16.68
C VAL A 190 22.08 0.07 17.01
N GLY A 191 23.20 -0.49 16.57
CA GLY A 191 23.78 -1.68 17.20
C GLY A 191 24.56 -1.26 18.46
N PRO A 192 24.46 -1.95 19.61
CA PRO A 192 25.20 -1.53 20.80
C PRO A 192 26.70 -1.73 20.57
N ALA A 193 27.40 -0.62 20.35
CA ALA A 193 28.85 -0.57 20.42
C ALA A 193 29.27 -0.85 21.88
N THR A 194 29.75 -2.06 22.14
CA THR A 194 30.60 -2.32 23.30
C THR A 194 32.04 -2.35 22.82
N SER A 195 32.73 -1.21 22.99
CA SER A 195 34.18 -1.14 22.92
C SER A 195 34.78 -1.86 24.13
N SER A 196 35.75 -2.76 23.91
CA SER A 196 37.06 -2.74 24.59
C SER A 196 38.02 -3.86 24.14
N THR A 197 39.08 -3.44 23.42
CA THR A 197 40.52 -3.72 23.64
C THR A 197 41.18 -5.07 23.21
N VAL A 198 41.90 -4.99 22.08
CA VAL A 198 43.31 -5.44 21.80
C VAL A 198 43.69 -6.95 21.78
N ASN A 199 43.98 -7.51 20.58
CA ASN A 199 45.34 -7.92 20.14
C ASN A 199 45.39 -8.66 18.76
N GLN A 200 46.32 -8.21 17.92
CA GLN A 200 47.14 -8.90 16.88
C GLN A 200 46.53 -9.49 15.57
N LEU A 201 47.17 -9.09 14.45
CA LEU A 201 47.17 -9.65 13.09
C LEU A 201 48.05 -10.94 13.02
N PRO A 202 47.94 -11.88 12.03
CA PRO A 202 48.19 -11.66 10.59
C PRO A 202 47.21 -12.30 9.57
N THR A 203 46.97 -11.56 8.48
CA THR A 203 46.95 -11.94 7.03
C THR A 203 45.95 -12.96 6.42
N ALA A 204 45.26 -12.47 5.36
CA ALA A 204 44.99 -13.07 4.03
C ALA A 204 43.54 -13.40 3.60
N ASN A 205 43.11 -12.63 2.57
CA ASN A 205 42.34 -13.00 1.37
C ASN A 205 40.81 -13.15 1.38
N THR A 206 40.18 -12.18 0.68
CA THR A 206 39.21 -12.33 -0.42
C THR A 206 37.97 -13.22 -0.22
N ILE A 207 36.77 -12.61 -0.25
CA ILE A 207 35.81 -12.65 -1.38
C ILE A 207 34.52 -11.94 -0.92
N VAL A 208 34.07 -11.02 -1.77
CA VAL A 208 32.79 -10.33 -1.70
C VAL A 208 31.65 -11.34 -1.89
N SER A 209 30.70 -11.38 -0.97
CA SER A 209 29.35 -11.85 -1.27
C SER A 209 28.36 -10.84 -0.72
N ALA A 210 27.75 -10.11 -1.66
CA ALA A 210 26.56 -9.32 -1.41
C ALA A 210 25.45 -10.26 -0.95
N SER A 211 25.13 -10.23 0.33
CA SER A 211 23.88 -10.81 0.83
C SER A 211 22.80 -9.77 0.60
N ALA A 212 21.84 -10.08 -0.26
CA ALA A 212 20.55 -9.41 -0.28
C ALA A 212 19.98 -9.52 1.14
N GLY A 213 20.03 -8.41 1.88
CA GLY A 213 19.43 -8.32 3.20
C GLY A 213 17.94 -8.19 3.00
N GLU A 214 17.19 -9.25 3.29
CA GLU A 214 15.76 -9.16 3.56
C GLU A 214 15.57 -8.13 4.69
N PHE A 215 15.08 -6.94 4.34
CA PHE A 215 14.75 -5.91 5.31
C PHE A 215 13.44 -6.30 5.99
N PHE A 216 13.56 -6.92 7.17
CA PHE A 216 12.42 -7.13 8.07
C PHE A 216 12.00 -5.78 8.65
N PHE A 217 10.85 -5.26 8.21
CA PHE A 217 10.25 -4.05 8.78
C PHE A 217 9.61 -4.38 10.13
N ASN A 218 10.04 -3.65 11.18
CA ASN A 218 9.53 -3.79 12.53
C ASN A 218 8.15 -3.11 12.64
N ALA A 219 7.15 -3.84 13.15
CA ALA A 219 5.73 -3.47 13.21
C ALA A 219 5.41 -2.39 14.27
N ALA A 220 5.93 -1.18 14.07
CA ALA A 220 5.52 0.02 14.82
C ALA A 220 5.05 1.12 13.86
N HIS A 221 4.10 0.78 12.99
CA HIS A 221 3.41 1.76 12.14
C HIS A 221 2.15 2.25 12.86
N GLN A 222 2.13 3.54 13.15
CA GLN A 222 0.94 4.25 13.64
C GLN A 222 0.00 4.44 12.44
N SER A 223 -1.27 4.04 12.62
CA SER A 223 -2.33 4.03 11.59
C SER A 223 -2.39 5.33 10.78
N MET A 224 -2.14 5.25 9.46
CA MET A 224 -2.21 6.41 8.55
C MET A 224 -3.63 6.78 8.10
N PHE A 225 -4.66 6.04 8.56
CA PHE A 225 -6.05 6.35 8.27
C PHE A 225 -6.65 7.43 9.19
N ASP A 226 -5.86 7.93 10.15
CA ASP A 226 -6.29 8.93 11.12
C ASP A 226 -6.11 10.38 10.65
N GLU A 227 -5.38 10.63 9.55
CA GLU A 227 -5.19 11.99 9.00
C GLU A 227 -6.35 12.50 8.13
N LEU A 228 -7.48 11.79 8.08
CA LEU A 228 -8.70 12.23 7.36
C LEU A 228 -9.57 13.25 8.12
N LYS A 229 -8.96 14.11 8.93
CA LYS A 229 -9.63 15.29 9.51
C LYS A 229 -8.72 16.51 9.52
N ASN A 230 -8.56 17.12 8.34
CA ASN A 230 -8.86 18.54 8.06
C ASN A 230 -8.17 19.01 6.78
#